data_AF-A0A966J5I6-F1
#
_entry.id   AF-A0A966J5I6-F1
#
_cell.length_a   1.000
_cell.length_b   1.000
_cell.length_c   1.000
_cell.angle_alpha   90.00
_cell.angle_beta   90.00
_cell.angle_gamma   90.00
#
_symmetry.space_group_name_H-M   'P 1'
#
loop_
_entity.id
_entity.type
_entity.pdbx_description
1 polymer ?
#
loop_
_entity_poly.entity_id
_entity_poly.type
_entity_poly.pdbx_seq_one_letter_code
_entity_poly.pdbx_strand_id
1 'polypeptide(L)'
;MQINRPVQPRLALHFDLTPRSAATDADSAFLAACVVWLGLDQGQQLSWDAPSNHTLDGGRILRWAPYRHEGSALADIVVHAPDPLDRALQWSTHVTYVVTSGLAGVPHRQVNIRVSTEGGAANGAPPPVRPPRLLSELDAAFTLVSNDGPLQRTPTQLEAGTLDAFVRFVLCDPARTMPVLLLTELPDGGYVLPPEQFASEMFGLGLCFQLRHSDTFALSGHRGHPARSALGGVQCPPRRHGGARGRRVRGGDGQDAADRDRAPARGRGASR
;
A
#
# COMPACT_ATOMS: atom_id res chain seq x y z
N MET A 1 -21.66 -9.62 -24.77
CA MET A 1 -20.96 -8.37 -24.41
C MET A 1 -20.07 -8.69 -23.21
N GLN A 2 -18.78 -8.97 -23.44
CA GLN A 2 -17.83 -9.29 -22.36
C GLN A 2 -17.46 -7.99 -21.65
N ILE A 3 -17.85 -7.87 -20.38
CA ILE A 3 -17.35 -6.81 -19.51
C ILE A 3 -15.88 -7.15 -19.24
N ASN A 4 -14.96 -6.45 -19.90
CA ASN A 4 -13.55 -6.42 -19.54
C ASN A 4 -13.46 -5.86 -18.11
N ARG A 5 -13.53 -6.75 -17.11
CA ARG A 5 -13.17 -6.38 -15.75
C ARG A 5 -11.67 -6.04 -15.78
N PRO A 6 -11.25 -4.83 -15.39
CA PRO A 6 -9.83 -4.57 -15.21
C PRO A 6 -9.32 -5.57 -14.17
N VAL A 7 -8.40 -6.44 -14.58
CA VAL A 7 -7.72 -7.37 -13.67
C VAL A 7 -6.96 -6.49 -12.68
N GLN A 8 -7.44 -6.43 -11.45
CA GLN A 8 -6.71 -5.78 -10.37
C GLN A 8 -5.31 -6.39 -10.28
N PRO A 9 -4.27 -5.57 -10.06
CA PRO A 9 -2.91 -6.05 -9.93
C PRO A 9 -2.83 -7.02 -8.76
N ARG A 10 -2.66 -8.31 -9.07
CA ARG A 10 -2.45 -9.36 -8.08
C ARG A 10 -1.06 -9.17 -7.50
N LEU A 11 -0.98 -8.79 -6.23
CA LEU A 11 0.27 -8.89 -5.47
C LEU A 11 0.45 -10.37 -5.14
N ALA A 12 1.30 -11.07 -5.89
CA ALA A 12 1.71 -12.44 -5.61
C ALA A 12 3.17 -12.39 -5.18
N LEU A 13 3.41 -12.70 -3.91
CA LEU A 13 4.73 -12.63 -3.30
C LEU A 13 5.23 -14.04 -3.02
N HIS A 14 6.52 -14.26 -3.24
CA HIS A 14 7.16 -15.54 -3.04
C HIS A 14 8.35 -15.42 -2.08
N PHE A 15 8.38 -16.29 -1.08
CA PHE A 15 9.44 -16.33 -0.08
C PHE A 15 9.93 -17.75 0.16
N ASP A 16 11.24 -17.93 0.12
CA ASP A 16 11.89 -19.13 0.63
C ASP A 16 12.11 -18.99 2.13
N LEU A 17 11.83 -20.07 2.86
CA LEU A 17 11.94 -20.14 4.32
C LEU A 17 13.10 -21.04 4.73
N THR A 18 14.09 -20.47 5.40
CA THR A 18 15.15 -21.25 6.05
C THR A 18 15.03 -21.11 7.57
N PRO A 19 14.79 -22.18 8.34
CA PRO A 19 14.76 -22.10 9.79
C PRO A 19 16.05 -21.47 10.32
N ARG A 20 15.94 -20.51 11.24
CA ARG A 20 17.11 -19.84 11.83
C ARG A 20 17.95 -20.77 12.72
N SER A 21 17.35 -21.86 13.19
CA SER A 21 17.99 -22.90 13.98
C SER A 21 17.64 -24.27 13.43
N ALA A 22 18.63 -25.18 13.42
CA ALA A 22 18.42 -26.57 13.02
C ALA A 22 17.51 -27.35 14.00
N ALA A 23 17.33 -26.85 15.23
CA ALA A 23 16.44 -27.46 16.22
C ALA A 23 14.96 -27.04 16.03
N THR A 24 14.68 -26.06 15.18
CA THR A 24 13.31 -25.58 14.95
C THR A 24 12.53 -26.59 14.14
N ASP A 25 11.43 -27.12 14.69
CA ASP A 25 10.41 -27.80 13.89
C ASP A 25 9.69 -26.76 13.03
N ALA A 26 10.05 -26.74 11.74
CA ALA A 26 9.57 -25.75 10.79
C ALA A 26 8.05 -25.80 10.58
N ASP A 27 7.44 -26.98 10.55
CA ASP A 27 6.00 -27.09 10.28
C ASP A 27 5.19 -26.60 11.48
N SER A 28 5.68 -26.88 12.70
CA SER A 28 5.12 -26.34 13.95
C SER A 28 5.35 -24.83 14.07
N ALA A 29 6.52 -24.32 13.69
CA ALA A 29 6.81 -22.89 13.70
C ALA A 29 5.95 -22.11 12.69
N PHE A 30 5.73 -22.67 11.49
CA PHE A 30 4.82 -22.08 10.50
C PHE A 30 3.38 -22.04 11.02
N LEU A 31 2.91 -23.13 11.63
CA LEU A 31 1.57 -23.19 12.22
C LEU A 31 1.41 -22.16 13.35
N ALA A 32 2.42 -22.01 14.22
CA ALA A 32 2.43 -21.01 15.29
C ALA A 32 2.37 -19.58 14.73
N ALA A 33 3.14 -19.27 13.68
CA ALA A 33 3.07 -17.97 13.00
C ALA A 33 1.68 -17.69 12.43
N CYS A 34 1.01 -18.71 11.87
CA CYS A 34 -0.36 -18.58 11.38
C CYS A 34 -1.35 -18.30 12.52
N VAL A 35 -1.24 -19.02 13.65
CA VAL A 35 -2.09 -18.83 14.83
C VAL A 35 -2.02 -17.38 15.34
N VAL A 36 -0.80 -16.84 15.48
CA VAL A 36 -0.59 -15.46 15.93
C VAL A 36 -1.12 -14.45 14.91
N TRP A 37 -0.79 -14.63 13.63
CA TRP A 37 -1.25 -13.74 12.56
C TRP A 37 -2.79 -13.66 12.47
N LEU A 38 -3.46 -14.82 12.58
CA LEU A 38 -4.91 -14.90 12.46
C LEU A 38 -5.62 -14.42 13.73
N GLY A 39 -4.92 -14.43 14.87
CA GLY A 39 -5.46 -14.11 16.19
C GLY A 39 -6.43 -15.19 16.65
N LEU A 40 -6.03 -16.47 16.54
CA LEU A 40 -6.90 -17.59 16.91
C LEU A 40 -6.93 -17.79 18.42
N ASP A 41 -8.13 -17.94 18.96
CA ASP A 41 -8.36 -18.26 20.37
C ASP A 41 -8.18 -19.77 20.65
N GLN A 42 -8.19 -20.16 21.93
CA GLN A 42 -8.02 -21.55 22.37
C GLN A 42 -8.99 -22.56 21.73
N GLY A 43 -10.17 -22.11 21.27
CA GLY A 43 -11.16 -22.94 20.58
C GLY A 43 -10.99 -23.07 19.07
N GLN A 44 -10.07 -22.31 18.45
CA GLN A 44 -9.87 -22.24 17.01
C GLN A 44 -8.52 -22.83 16.63
N GLN A 45 -8.37 -24.15 16.80
CA GLN A 45 -7.10 -24.82 16.52
C GLN A 45 -6.92 -25.12 15.03
N LEU A 46 -5.73 -24.82 14.52
CA LEU A 46 -5.25 -25.35 13.25
C LEU A 46 -4.46 -26.63 13.52
N SER A 47 -4.65 -27.65 12.70
CA SER A 47 -3.91 -28.91 12.76
C SER A 47 -3.48 -29.34 11.37
N TRP A 48 -2.31 -29.95 11.25
CA TRP A 48 -1.84 -30.55 10.00
C TRP A 48 -2.66 -31.78 9.55
N ASP A 49 -3.45 -32.36 10.45
CA ASP A 49 -4.11 -33.65 10.22
C ASP A 49 -5.47 -33.49 9.53
N ALA A 50 -6.10 -32.30 9.60
CA ALA A 50 -7.44 -32.10 9.08
C ALA A 50 -7.69 -30.66 8.58
N PRO A 51 -8.45 -30.51 7.47
CA PRO A 51 -8.94 -29.20 7.05
C PRO A 51 -9.97 -28.66 8.04
N SER A 52 -10.06 -27.34 8.15
CA SER A 52 -11.03 -26.67 9.02
C SER A 52 -11.49 -25.33 8.44
N ASN A 53 -12.66 -24.86 8.88
CA ASN A 53 -13.15 -23.53 8.59
C ASN A 53 -13.52 -22.85 9.90
N HIS A 54 -13.17 -21.57 10.04
CA HIS A 54 -13.40 -20.79 11.24
C HIS A 54 -14.04 -19.45 10.89
N THR A 55 -14.95 -18.98 11.73
CA THR A 55 -15.39 -17.59 11.73
C THR A 55 -14.59 -16.86 12.79
N LEU A 56 -13.80 -15.88 12.38
CA LEU A 56 -12.97 -15.07 13.28
C LEU A 56 -13.68 -13.74 13.56
N ASP A 57 -13.17 -13.03 14.56
CA ASP A 57 -13.64 -11.69 14.91
C ASP A 57 -13.65 -10.74 13.72
N GLY A 58 -14.63 -9.82 13.75
CA GLY A 58 -14.85 -8.83 12.69
C GLY A 58 -15.48 -9.41 11.42
N GLY A 59 -16.10 -10.59 11.50
CA GLY A 59 -16.77 -11.22 10.37
C GLY A 59 -15.80 -11.81 9.34
N ARG A 60 -14.55 -12.09 9.74
CA ARG A 60 -13.57 -12.75 8.88
C ARG A 60 -13.87 -14.24 8.79
N ILE A 61 -13.64 -14.82 7.62
CA ILE A 61 -13.82 -16.25 7.38
C ILE A 61 -12.48 -16.85 7.00
N LEU A 62 -12.05 -17.85 7.75
CA LEU A 62 -10.81 -18.58 7.54
C LEU A 62 -11.13 -19.98 7.02
N ARG A 63 -10.42 -20.37 5.97
CA ARG A 63 -10.30 -21.76 5.51
C ARG A 63 -8.85 -22.20 5.65
N TRP A 64 -8.68 -23.37 6.26
CA TRP A 64 -7.41 -24.06 6.42
C TRP A 64 -7.49 -25.42 5.73
N ALA A 65 -6.58 -25.69 4.80
CA ALA A 65 -6.51 -26.95 4.07
C ALA A 65 -5.07 -27.48 4.06
N PRO A 66 -4.71 -28.33 5.04
CA PRO A 66 -3.40 -28.95 5.11
C PRO A 66 -3.36 -30.25 4.31
N TYR A 67 -2.16 -30.61 3.89
CA TYR A 67 -1.79 -31.93 3.41
C TYR A 67 -0.36 -32.21 3.88
N ARG A 68 -0.14 -33.41 4.42
CA ARG A 68 1.18 -33.84 4.85
C ARG A 68 1.36 -35.32 4.54
N HIS A 69 2.45 -35.66 3.88
CA HIS A 69 2.78 -37.04 3.55
C HIS A 69 4.28 -37.18 3.30
N GLU A 70 4.92 -38.16 3.95
CA GLU A 70 6.31 -38.58 3.69
C GLU A 70 7.31 -37.41 3.52
N GLY A 71 7.35 -36.49 4.48
CA GLY A 71 8.28 -35.35 4.47
C GLY A 71 7.91 -34.21 3.51
N SER A 72 6.86 -34.37 2.72
CA SER A 72 6.20 -33.30 1.97
C SER A 72 5.06 -32.71 2.79
N ALA A 73 4.88 -31.39 2.68
CA ALA A 73 3.78 -30.68 3.29
C ALA A 73 3.26 -29.58 2.36
N LEU A 74 1.97 -29.38 2.39
CA LEU A 74 1.27 -28.31 1.69
C LEU A 74 0.22 -27.76 2.65
N ALA A 75 0.12 -26.44 2.78
CA ALA A 75 -1.01 -25.82 3.44
C ALA A 75 -1.53 -24.66 2.62
N ASP A 76 -2.83 -24.72 2.30
CA ASP A 76 -3.57 -23.60 1.72
C ASP A 76 -4.40 -22.93 2.81
N ILE A 77 -4.12 -21.66 3.04
CA ILE A 77 -4.87 -20.79 3.95
C ILE A 77 -5.58 -19.74 3.10
N VAL A 78 -6.89 -19.59 3.31
CA VAL A 78 -7.66 -18.51 2.69
C VAL A 78 -8.39 -17.75 3.77
N VAL A 79 -8.14 -16.45 3.84
CA VAL A 79 -8.82 -15.54 4.76
C VAL A 79 -9.62 -14.53 3.96
N HIS A 80 -10.92 -14.52 4.18
CA HIS A 80 -11.81 -13.47 3.71
C HIS A 80 -12.07 -12.48 4.84
N ALA A 81 -11.92 -11.19 4.59
CA ALA A 81 -12.15 -10.15 5.59
C ALA A 81 -12.96 -9.00 5.00
N PRO A 82 -14.08 -8.58 5.60
CA PRO A 82 -14.74 -7.36 5.19
C PRO A 82 -13.83 -6.16 5.46
N ASP A 83 -13.89 -5.14 4.60
CA ASP A 83 -13.23 -3.88 4.87
C ASP A 83 -13.91 -3.16 6.04
N PRO A 84 -13.15 -2.54 6.97
CA PRO A 84 -13.72 -1.97 8.17
C PRO A 84 -14.40 -0.63 7.89
N LEU A 85 -14.11 0.00 6.76
CA LEU A 85 -14.65 1.30 6.34
C LEU A 85 -15.66 1.16 5.20
N ASP A 86 -15.45 0.23 4.27
CA ASP A 86 -16.37 -0.05 3.15
C ASP A 86 -16.90 -1.49 3.18
N ARG A 87 -18.09 -1.68 3.76
CA ARG A 87 -18.70 -3.03 3.84
C ARG A 87 -19.05 -3.65 2.48
N ALA A 88 -19.05 -2.87 1.39
CA ALA A 88 -19.22 -3.40 0.04
C ALA A 88 -17.90 -3.96 -0.54
N LEU A 89 -16.79 -3.84 0.18
CA LEU A 89 -15.48 -4.34 -0.19
C LEU A 89 -15.07 -5.52 0.70
N GLN A 90 -14.59 -6.58 0.06
CA GLN A 90 -14.10 -7.78 0.71
C GLN A 90 -12.64 -8.03 0.30
N TRP A 91 -11.79 -8.21 1.31
CA TRP A 91 -10.41 -8.63 1.15
C TRP A 91 -10.32 -10.15 1.16
N SER A 92 -9.40 -10.68 0.36
CA SER A 92 -9.01 -12.09 0.40
C SER A 92 -7.49 -12.20 0.44
N THR A 93 -6.98 -12.89 1.46
CA THR A 93 -5.57 -13.27 1.55
C THR A 93 -5.45 -14.78 1.38
N HIS A 94 -4.69 -15.20 0.37
CA HIS A 94 -4.35 -16.58 0.13
C HIS A 94 -2.89 -16.80 0.49
N VAL A 95 -2.61 -17.78 1.33
CA VAL A 95 -1.25 -18.20 1.68
C VAL A 95 -1.12 -19.66 1.33
N THR A 96 -0.11 -19.99 0.52
CA THR A 96 0.24 -21.37 0.17
C THR A 96 1.63 -21.65 0.70
N TYR A 97 1.75 -22.54 1.67
CA TYR A 97 3.01 -23.09 2.17
C TYR A 97 3.29 -24.42 1.50
N VAL A 98 4.50 -24.60 0.97
CA VAL A 98 4.92 -25.83 0.28
C VAL A 98 6.26 -26.27 0.82
N VAL A 99 6.37 -27.56 1.13
CA VAL A 99 7.62 -28.25 1.40
C VAL A 99 7.87 -29.27 0.31
N THR A 100 8.98 -29.10 -0.39
CA THR A 100 9.45 -30.05 -1.41
C THR A 100 10.82 -30.59 -1.02
N SER A 101 11.18 -31.76 -1.55
CA SER A 101 12.54 -32.27 -1.42
C SER A 101 13.50 -31.39 -2.22
N GLY A 102 14.41 -30.71 -1.53
CA GLY A 102 15.45 -29.89 -2.13
C GLY A 102 16.70 -30.68 -2.50
N LEU A 103 17.74 -29.96 -2.92
CA LEU A 103 19.04 -30.53 -3.25
C LEU A 103 19.63 -31.29 -2.04
N ALA A 104 20.27 -32.43 -2.29
CA ALA A 104 20.86 -33.30 -1.26
C ALA A 104 19.88 -33.81 -0.18
N GLY A 105 18.57 -33.83 -0.46
CA GLY A 105 17.55 -34.32 0.48
C GLY A 105 17.19 -33.34 1.59
N VAL A 106 17.71 -32.10 1.53
CA VAL A 106 17.32 -31.04 2.47
C VAL A 106 15.93 -30.51 2.08
N PRO A 107 14.96 -30.42 3.00
CA PRO A 107 13.63 -29.93 2.66
C PRO A 107 13.68 -28.45 2.27
N HIS A 108 13.15 -28.13 1.10
CA HIS A 108 12.98 -26.78 0.59
C HIS A 108 11.58 -26.28 0.94
N ARG A 109 11.48 -25.08 1.52
CA ARG A 109 10.23 -24.54 2.06
C ARG A 109 9.93 -23.21 1.44
N GLN A 110 8.70 -23.05 0.98
CA GLN A 110 8.27 -21.85 0.28
C GLN A 110 6.92 -21.39 0.80
N VAL A 111 6.74 -20.07 0.87
CA VAL A 111 5.45 -19.43 1.12
C VAL A 111 5.12 -18.51 -0.03
N ASN A 112 3.90 -18.68 -0.55
CA ASN A 112 3.33 -17.79 -1.56
C ASN A 112 2.17 -17.03 -0.91
N ILE A 113 2.19 -15.70 -1.00
CA ILE A 113 1.13 -14.85 -0.46
C ILE A 113 0.47 -14.11 -1.61
N ARG A 114 -0.87 -14.18 -1.69
CA ARG A 114 -1.66 -13.41 -2.62
C ARG A 114 -2.71 -12.61 -1.89
N VAL A 115 -2.74 -11.31 -2.12
CA VAL A 115 -3.80 -10.43 -1.59
C VAL A 115 -4.61 -9.88 -2.74
N SER A 116 -5.93 -9.98 -2.62
CA SER A 116 -6.88 -9.43 -3.58
C SER A 116 -8.08 -8.80 -2.88
N THR A 117 -8.82 -8.00 -3.63
CA THR A 117 -10.07 -7.38 -3.19
C THR A 117 -11.17 -7.70 -4.18
N GLU A 118 -12.40 -7.80 -3.68
CA GLU A 118 -13.61 -7.88 -4.49
C GLU A 118 -14.62 -6.85 -3.98
N GLY A 119 -15.37 -6.24 -4.91
CA GLY A 119 -16.32 -5.17 -4.59
C GLY A 119 -15.70 -3.78 -4.48
N GLY A 120 -16.39 -2.87 -3.78
CA GLY A 120 -16.02 -1.45 -3.66
C GLY A 120 -16.61 -0.53 -4.74
N ALA A 121 -16.63 0.76 -4.45
CA ALA A 121 -17.10 1.78 -5.39
C ALA A 121 -16.15 1.90 -6.60
N ALA A 122 -16.69 1.92 -7.82
CA ALA A 122 -15.94 1.98 -9.08
C ALA A 122 -15.00 3.20 -9.24
N ASN A 123 -15.17 4.21 -8.38
CA ASN A 123 -14.46 5.49 -8.41
C ASN A 123 -13.61 5.73 -7.13
N GLY A 124 -13.55 4.75 -6.23
CA GLY A 124 -12.80 4.84 -4.98
C GLY A 124 -11.30 4.67 -5.20
N ALA A 125 -10.49 5.37 -4.42
CA ALA A 125 -9.07 5.04 -4.30
C ALA A 125 -8.91 3.54 -3.99
N PRO A 126 -7.88 2.86 -4.52
CA PRO A 126 -7.62 1.48 -4.13
C PRO A 126 -7.55 1.43 -2.60
N PRO A 127 -8.32 0.53 -1.96
CA PRO A 127 -8.37 0.50 -0.51
C PRO A 127 -6.97 0.14 0.03
N PRO A 128 -6.61 0.61 1.23
CA PRO A 128 -5.28 0.36 1.78
C PRO A 128 -5.07 -1.15 1.94
N VAL A 129 -4.08 -1.70 1.24
CA VAL A 129 -3.68 -3.12 1.40
C VAL A 129 -3.32 -3.33 2.85
N ARG A 130 -4.15 -4.08 3.59
CA ARG A 130 -3.80 -4.48 4.94
C ARG A 130 -2.77 -5.61 4.86
N PRO A 131 -1.54 -5.40 5.36
CA PRO A 131 -0.52 -6.42 5.25
C PRO A 131 -0.90 -7.67 6.05
N PRO A 132 -0.75 -8.87 5.49
CA PRO A 132 -0.72 -10.05 6.32
C PRO A 132 0.53 -9.95 7.21
N ARG A 133 0.31 -9.66 8.50
CA ARG A 133 1.36 -9.66 9.54
C ARG A 133 2.13 -10.98 9.62
N LEU A 134 1.65 -12.03 8.96
CA LEU A 134 2.30 -13.33 8.81
C LEU A 134 3.80 -13.23 8.50
N LEU A 135 4.25 -12.35 7.61
CA LEU A 135 5.68 -12.26 7.28
C LEU A 135 6.53 -11.81 8.47
N SER A 136 5.99 -10.93 9.33
CA SER A 136 6.66 -10.55 10.58
C SER A 136 6.72 -11.71 11.57
N GLU A 137 5.64 -12.49 11.68
CA GLU A 137 5.60 -13.68 12.55
C GLU A 137 6.57 -14.78 12.06
N LEU A 138 6.66 -14.98 10.75
CA LEU A 138 7.58 -15.94 10.16
C LEU A 138 9.04 -15.51 10.36
N ASP A 139 9.34 -14.22 10.26
CA ASP A 139 10.71 -13.70 10.42
C ASP A 139 11.32 -14.01 11.79
N ALA A 140 10.50 -14.22 12.83
CA ALA A 140 10.96 -14.62 14.16
C ALA A 140 11.64 -16.01 14.16
N ALA A 141 11.14 -16.96 13.36
CA ALA A 141 11.63 -18.33 13.32
C ALA A 141 12.43 -18.67 12.05
N PHE A 142 12.23 -17.90 10.98
CA PHE A 142 12.80 -18.15 9.65
C PHE A 142 13.64 -16.97 9.17
N THR A 143 14.73 -17.29 8.49
CA THR A 143 15.35 -16.39 7.53
C THR A 143 14.50 -16.42 6.26
N LEU A 144 13.94 -15.26 5.91
CA LEU A 144 13.11 -15.09 4.72
C LEU A 144 13.96 -14.60 3.56
N VAL A 145 13.84 -15.24 2.41
CA VAL A 145 14.47 -14.81 1.16
C VAL A 145 13.37 -14.55 0.14
N SER A 146 13.31 -13.34 -0.41
CA SER A 146 12.39 -13.02 -1.51
C SER A 146 13.14 -13.03 -2.83
N ASN A 147 12.51 -13.61 -3.85
CA ASN A 147 13.02 -13.57 -5.22
C ASN A 147 12.75 -12.22 -5.92
N ASP A 148 11.88 -11.39 -5.32
CA ASP A 148 11.36 -10.18 -5.92
C ASP A 148 12.06 -8.90 -5.44
N GLY A 149 12.89 -8.98 -4.40
CA GLY A 149 13.67 -7.84 -3.92
C GLY A 149 14.06 -7.91 -2.44
N PRO A 150 14.78 -6.89 -1.94
CA PRO A 150 15.19 -6.83 -0.54
C PRO A 150 14.01 -6.70 0.42
N LEU A 151 14.11 -7.39 1.56
CA LEU A 151 13.19 -7.24 2.69
C LEU A 151 13.69 -6.10 3.59
N GLN A 152 12.97 -4.98 3.59
CA GLN A 152 13.37 -3.77 4.31
C GLN A 152 12.68 -3.70 5.68
N ARG A 153 13.48 -3.59 6.76
CA ARG A 153 12.99 -3.25 8.11
C ARG A 153 13.03 -1.76 8.41
N THR A 154 13.72 -1.01 7.58
CA THR A 154 13.84 0.44 7.67
C THR A 154 13.62 1.01 6.28
N PRO A 155 12.75 2.01 6.11
CA PRO A 155 12.54 2.63 4.81
C PRO A 155 13.83 3.29 4.32
N THR A 156 14.06 3.27 3.01
CA THR A 156 15.16 4.02 2.41
C THR A 156 14.79 5.50 2.32
N GLN A 157 15.60 6.38 2.90
CA GLN A 157 15.43 7.82 2.72
C GLN A 157 15.72 8.20 1.27
N LEU A 158 14.74 8.81 0.61
CA LEU A 158 14.93 9.48 -0.66
C LEU A 158 15.36 10.92 -0.40
N GLU A 159 16.47 11.28 -1.02
CA GLU A 159 17.01 12.64 -0.98
C GLU A 159 16.76 13.32 -2.33
N ALA A 160 16.59 14.66 -2.32
CA ALA A 160 16.39 15.47 -3.52
C ALA A 160 17.33 15.11 -4.69
N GLY A 161 18.62 14.86 -4.40
CA GLY A 161 19.62 14.51 -5.41
C GLY A 161 19.43 13.14 -6.08
N THR A 162 18.62 12.25 -5.50
CA THR A 162 18.39 10.88 -5.96
C THR A 162 17.01 10.66 -6.59
N LEU A 163 16.13 11.67 -6.58
CA LEU A 163 14.73 11.53 -6.99
C LEU A 163 14.57 11.16 -8.47
N ASP A 164 15.30 11.80 -9.38
CA ASP A 164 15.21 11.49 -10.82
C ASP A 164 15.60 10.03 -11.11
N ALA A 165 16.67 9.57 -10.47
CA ALA A 165 17.13 8.19 -10.57
C ALA A 165 16.12 7.21 -9.97
N PHE A 166 15.56 7.50 -8.79
CA PHE A 166 14.51 6.69 -8.19
C PHE A 166 13.29 6.58 -9.10
N VAL A 167 12.79 7.69 -9.65
CA VAL A 167 11.63 7.68 -10.53
C VAL A 167 11.91 6.81 -11.75
N ARG A 168 13.07 6.97 -12.39
CA ARG A 168 13.41 6.25 -13.62
C ARG A 168 13.70 4.77 -13.41
N PHE A 169 14.51 4.45 -12.40
CA PHE A 169 15.09 3.11 -12.23
C PHE A 169 14.41 2.26 -11.16
N VAL A 170 13.50 2.84 -10.36
CA VAL A 170 12.74 2.09 -9.35
C VAL A 170 11.24 2.22 -9.61
N LEU A 171 10.72 3.45 -9.66
CA LEU A 171 9.27 3.68 -9.79
C LEU A 171 8.73 3.41 -11.20
N CYS A 172 9.54 3.59 -12.23
CA CYS A 172 9.17 3.34 -13.62
C CYS A 172 9.87 2.14 -14.23
N ASP A 173 10.62 1.36 -13.44
CA ASP A 173 11.28 0.15 -13.94
C ASP A 173 10.23 -0.87 -14.42
N PRO A 174 10.22 -1.23 -15.72
CA PRO A 174 9.29 -2.23 -16.25
C PRO A 174 9.54 -3.63 -15.70
N ALA A 175 10.74 -3.93 -15.19
CA ALA A 175 11.08 -5.22 -14.58
C ALA A 175 10.64 -5.31 -13.11
N ARG A 176 10.09 -4.24 -12.52
CA ARG A 176 9.71 -4.23 -11.11
C ARG A 176 8.59 -5.24 -10.82
N THR A 177 8.88 -6.16 -9.90
CA THR A 177 7.92 -7.17 -9.41
C THR A 177 7.25 -6.74 -8.11
N MET A 178 7.95 -6.04 -7.22
CA MET A 178 7.40 -5.49 -5.97
C MET A 178 6.70 -4.14 -6.15
N PRO A 179 5.64 -3.81 -5.39
CA PRO A 179 5.13 -2.45 -5.33
C PRO A 179 6.14 -1.54 -4.59
N VAL A 180 6.06 -0.25 -4.89
CA VAL A 180 6.82 0.80 -4.19
C VAL A 180 5.88 1.49 -3.21
N LEU A 181 6.33 1.61 -1.97
CA LEU A 181 5.58 2.17 -0.86
C LEU A 181 6.32 3.41 -0.37
N LEU A 182 5.63 4.55 -0.35
CA LEU A 182 6.23 5.84 -0.03
C LEU A 182 5.58 6.42 1.22
N LEU A 183 6.39 6.68 2.25
CA LEU A 183 6.01 7.43 3.43
C LEU A 183 6.49 8.88 3.29
N THR A 184 5.58 9.84 3.33
CA THR A 184 5.94 11.26 3.18
C THR A 184 5.88 11.97 4.52
N GLU A 185 6.90 12.78 4.81
CA GLU A 185 6.95 13.65 5.97
C GLU A 185 5.86 14.73 5.87
N LEU A 186 5.20 14.95 6.99
CA LEU A 186 4.18 15.97 7.17
C LEU A 186 4.81 17.36 7.28
N PRO A 187 4.04 18.45 7.04
CA PRO A 187 4.57 19.81 7.11
C PRO A 187 5.17 20.21 8.48
N ASP A 188 4.80 19.50 9.54
CA ASP A 188 5.30 19.70 10.90
C ASP A 188 6.62 18.95 11.18
N GLY A 189 7.17 18.26 10.18
CA GLY A 189 8.36 17.42 10.29
C GLY A 189 8.09 16.02 10.87
N GLY A 190 6.82 15.70 11.12
CA GLY A 190 6.39 14.39 11.60
C GLY A 190 6.06 13.42 10.47
N TYR A 191 5.64 12.21 10.85
CA TYR A 191 5.05 11.25 9.93
C TYR A 191 3.70 10.80 10.48
N VAL A 192 2.79 10.40 9.59
CA VAL A 192 1.51 9.77 9.99
C VAL A 192 1.74 8.55 10.89
N LEU A 193 2.90 7.91 10.72
CA LEU A 193 3.30 6.69 11.37
C LEU A 193 4.85 6.69 11.40
N PRO A 194 5.51 6.33 12.52
CA PRO A 194 6.96 6.26 12.60
C PRO A 194 7.55 5.39 11.46
N PRO A 195 8.64 5.81 10.80
CA PRO A 195 9.17 5.07 9.64
C PRO A 195 9.50 3.60 9.90
N GLU A 196 10.02 3.27 11.09
CA GLU A 196 10.34 1.90 11.49
C GLU A 196 9.06 1.08 11.64
N GLN A 197 8.02 1.66 12.23
CA GLN A 197 6.72 1.02 12.33
C GLN A 197 6.10 0.84 10.93
N PHE A 198 6.32 1.78 9.99
CA PHE A 198 5.83 1.65 8.61
C PHE A 198 6.48 0.47 7.90
N ALA A 199 7.81 0.37 7.96
CA ALA A 199 8.52 -0.76 7.37
C ALA A 199 8.16 -2.09 8.04
N SER A 200 7.92 -2.08 9.36
CA SER A 200 7.45 -3.27 10.07
C SER A 200 6.06 -3.71 9.61
N GLU A 201 5.12 -2.78 9.43
CA GLU A 201 3.77 -3.10 8.96
C GLU A 201 3.80 -3.58 7.51
N MET A 202 4.63 -2.96 6.67
CA MET A 202 4.74 -3.27 5.24
C MET A 202 5.79 -4.35 4.92
N PHE A 203 6.32 -5.04 5.93
CA PHE A 203 7.46 -5.93 5.80
C PHE A 203 7.20 -7.02 4.75
N GLY A 204 8.05 -7.03 3.72
CA GLY A 204 7.98 -7.97 2.60
C GLY A 204 6.86 -7.72 1.60
N LEU A 205 6.09 -6.64 1.71
CA LEU A 205 5.04 -6.31 0.74
C LEU A 205 5.46 -5.40 -0.39
N GLY A 206 6.54 -4.65 -0.20
CA GLY A 206 7.00 -3.67 -1.18
C GLY A 206 8.30 -3.04 -0.75
N LEU A 207 8.90 -2.30 -1.68
CA LEU A 207 10.06 -1.48 -1.38
C LEU A 207 9.58 -0.21 -0.67
N CYS A 208 9.98 -0.05 0.58
CA CYS A 208 9.63 1.05 1.47
C CYS A 208 10.64 2.19 1.33
N PHE A 209 10.13 3.37 1.01
CA PHE A 209 10.89 4.61 0.92
C PHE A 209 10.25 5.68 1.79
N GLN A 210 11.06 6.59 2.31
CA GLN A 210 10.59 7.78 3.01
C GLN A 210 11.08 9.04 2.29
N LEU A 211 10.23 10.06 2.25
CA LEU A 211 10.48 11.32 1.55
C LEU A 211 10.27 12.49 2.51
N ARG A 212 11.15 13.49 2.42
CA ARG A 212 10.99 14.74 3.19
C ARG A 212 9.87 15.59 2.64
N HIS A 213 9.28 16.42 3.49
CA HIS A 213 8.18 17.29 3.10
C HIS A 213 8.63 18.25 1.98
N SER A 214 9.83 18.82 2.13
CA SER A 214 10.47 19.72 1.15
C SER A 214 10.68 19.09 -0.23
N ASP A 215 10.78 17.77 -0.27
CA ASP A 215 11.14 17.00 -1.46
C ASP A 215 9.90 16.31 -2.06
N THR A 216 8.71 16.58 -1.50
CA THR A 216 7.43 16.05 -1.97
C THR A 216 7.13 16.63 -3.35
N PHE A 217 7.34 15.84 -4.39
CA PHE A 217 6.98 16.19 -5.76
C PHE A 217 5.58 15.68 -6.07
N ALA A 218 4.76 16.51 -6.72
CA ALA A 218 3.50 16.04 -7.27
C ALA A 218 3.81 15.17 -8.51
N LEU A 219 3.43 13.88 -8.48
CA LEU A 219 3.46 12.95 -9.62
C LEU A 219 2.60 13.41 -10.82
N SER A 220 2.02 14.62 -10.79
CA SER A 220 1.11 15.15 -11.80
C SER A 220 1.78 15.69 -13.07
N GLY A 221 3.11 15.60 -13.19
CA GLY A 221 3.84 16.25 -14.29
C GLY A 221 4.13 15.39 -15.49
N HIS A 222 4.74 14.21 -15.31
CA HIS A 222 5.36 13.48 -16.42
C HIS A 222 5.20 11.96 -16.28
N ARG A 223 4.44 11.39 -17.21
CA ARG A 223 4.48 9.99 -17.68
C ARG A 223 4.37 8.90 -16.59
N GLY A 224 3.19 8.31 -16.45
CA GLY A 224 3.05 7.00 -15.82
C GLY A 224 1.61 6.55 -15.69
N HIS A 225 1.25 5.46 -16.36
CA HIS A 225 -0.04 4.79 -16.18
C HIS A 225 -0.11 4.21 -14.75
N PRO A 226 -1.18 4.47 -13.95
CA PRO A 226 -1.19 4.26 -12.50
C PRO A 226 -1.56 2.83 -12.06
N ALA A 227 -0.93 1.81 -12.63
CA ALA A 227 -1.40 0.43 -12.42
C ALA A 227 -0.86 -0.29 -11.16
N ARG A 228 0.09 0.27 -10.38
CA ARG A 228 0.76 -0.49 -9.29
C ARG A 228 1.21 0.30 -8.05
N SER A 229 0.68 1.50 -7.80
CA SER A 229 1.10 2.31 -6.65
C SER A 229 -0.06 2.53 -5.68
N ALA A 230 0.10 2.09 -4.43
CA ALA A 230 -0.78 2.47 -3.34
C ALA A 230 -0.17 3.71 -2.65
N LEU A 231 -0.83 4.86 -2.79
CA LEU A 231 -0.50 6.07 -2.04
C LEU A 231 -1.19 6.01 -0.67
N GLY A 232 -0.41 5.94 0.40
CA GLY A 232 -0.86 6.24 1.75
C GLY A 232 -0.51 7.69 2.09
N GLY A 233 -1.41 8.63 1.80
CA GLY A 233 -1.20 10.04 2.13
C GLY A 233 -2.42 10.89 1.79
N VAL A 234 -2.87 11.67 2.78
CA VAL A 234 -4.05 12.56 2.70
C VAL A 234 -3.94 13.50 1.49
N GLN A 235 -4.98 13.50 0.67
CA GLN A 235 -5.14 14.39 -0.47
C GLN A 235 -5.45 15.80 0.05
N CYS A 236 -4.48 16.72 0.03
CA CYS A 236 -4.78 18.14 0.25
C CYS A 236 -5.54 18.71 -0.98
N PRO A 237 -6.56 19.56 -0.78
CA PRO A 237 -7.37 20.08 -1.87
C PRO A 237 -6.56 21.05 -2.74
N PRO A 238 -6.83 21.13 -4.05
CA PRO A 238 -6.09 22.01 -4.94
C PRO A 238 -6.33 23.48 -4.57
N ARG A 239 -5.25 24.20 -4.27
CA ARG A 239 -5.27 25.67 -4.25
C ARG A 239 -5.67 26.16 -5.65
N ARG A 240 -6.81 26.85 -5.73
CA ARG A 240 -7.23 27.58 -6.93
C ARG A 240 -6.17 28.61 -7.29
N HIS A 241 -5.36 28.35 -8.31
CA HIS A 241 -4.65 29.40 -9.02
C HIS A 241 -5.61 30.09 -9.98
N GLY A 242 -6.09 31.28 -9.60
CA GLY A 242 -6.76 32.20 -10.50
C GLY A 242 -5.78 32.75 -11.53
N GLY A 243 -5.71 32.10 -12.70
CA GLY A 243 -5.07 32.65 -13.88
C GLY A 243 -6.09 33.44 -14.71
N ALA A 244 -5.98 34.76 -14.72
CA ALA A 244 -6.75 35.63 -15.60
C ALA A 244 -5.82 36.44 -16.50
N ARG A 245 -5.57 35.93 -17.71
CA ARG A 245 -5.24 36.67 -18.95
C ARG A 245 -5.59 35.75 -20.12
N GLY A 246 -6.33 36.11 -21.16
CA GLY A 246 -7.07 37.30 -21.53
C GLY A 246 -7.77 36.99 -22.86
N ARG A 247 -8.81 37.75 -23.24
CA ARG A 247 -9.34 37.71 -24.60
C ARG A 247 -9.73 39.11 -25.05
N ARG A 248 -9.07 39.59 -26.10
CA ARG A 248 -9.42 40.78 -26.87
C ARG A 248 -10.72 40.54 -27.62
N VAL A 249 -11.61 41.54 -27.65
CA VAL A 249 -12.54 41.81 -28.75
C VAL A 249 -12.50 43.32 -29.03
N ARG A 250 -12.46 43.69 -30.30
CA ARG A 250 -12.35 45.05 -30.88
C ARG A 250 -13.74 45.70 -31.07
N GLY A 251 -13.74 47.04 -30.99
CA GLY A 251 -14.68 47.97 -31.67
C GLY A 251 -15.97 48.24 -30.88
N GLY A 252 -16.44 49.47 -30.68
CA GLY A 252 -16.05 50.80 -31.13
C GLY A 252 -17.02 51.82 -30.50
N ASP A 253 -16.69 53.09 -30.72
CA ASP A 253 -17.50 54.31 -30.51
C ASP A 253 -17.47 55.01 -29.14
N GLY A 254 -16.98 56.26 -29.19
CA GLY A 254 -17.57 57.37 -28.44
C GLY A 254 -16.67 58.06 -27.41
N GLN A 255 -15.68 58.83 -27.85
CA GLN A 255 -15.11 59.94 -27.07
C GLN A 255 -15.28 61.22 -27.89
N ASP A 256 -15.90 62.25 -27.30
CA ASP A 256 -15.45 63.63 -27.49
C ASP A 256 -16.07 64.61 -26.47
N ALA A 257 -15.25 65.64 -26.17
CA ALA A 257 -15.54 66.94 -25.55
C ALA A 257 -15.75 66.97 -24.00
N ALA A 258 -14.79 67.50 -23.22
CA ALA A 258 -14.57 68.93 -22.90
C ALA A 258 -15.60 69.44 -21.86
N ASP A 259 -15.35 70.28 -20.87
CA ASP A 259 -14.25 71.08 -20.32
C ASP A 259 -14.88 71.77 -19.08
N ARG A 260 -14.06 72.33 -18.18
CA ARG A 260 -14.39 73.39 -17.18
C ARG A 260 -14.70 73.06 -15.71
N ASP A 261 -13.74 73.55 -14.91
CA ASP A 261 -13.87 74.58 -13.85
C ASP A 261 -13.89 74.21 -12.34
N ARG A 262 -12.79 74.65 -11.70
CA ARG A 262 -12.65 75.41 -10.43
C ARG A 262 -13.29 74.89 -9.12
N ALA A 263 -12.42 74.36 -8.25
CA ALA A 263 -11.94 74.90 -6.94
C ALA A 263 -12.91 75.60 -5.93
N PRO A 264 -12.55 75.74 -4.63
CA PRO A 264 -13.28 75.15 -3.49
C PRO A 264 -13.80 76.16 -2.45
N ALA A 265 -14.68 75.75 -1.52
CA ALA A 265 -14.90 76.50 -0.27
C ALA A 265 -15.45 75.64 0.89
N ARG A 266 -14.91 75.93 2.08
CA ARG A 266 -15.25 75.43 3.42
C ARG A 266 -16.61 75.97 3.90
N GLY A 267 -17.26 75.26 4.82
CA GLY A 267 -18.33 75.84 5.64
C GLY A 267 -18.92 74.87 6.66
N ARG A 268 -18.59 75.09 7.93
CA ARG A 268 -19.22 74.53 9.14
C ARG A 268 -20.59 75.16 9.40
N GLY A 269 -21.48 74.45 10.11
CA GLY A 269 -22.67 74.97 10.82
C GLY A 269 -23.88 74.07 10.59
N ALA A 270 -24.19 73.14 11.51
CA ALA A 270 -24.95 73.30 12.76
C ALA A 270 -26.48 73.34 12.55
N SER A 271 -27.15 72.47 13.33
CA SER A 271 -28.56 72.15 13.41
C SER A 271 -29.52 73.34 13.54
N ARG A 272 -30.68 73.25 12.89
CA ARG A 272 -31.99 72.96 13.52
C ARG A 272 -33.02 72.60 12.45
#